data_AF-G9KT52-F1
#
_entry.id   AF-G9KT52-F1
#
_cell.length_a   1.000
_cell.length_b   1.000
_cell.length_c   1.000
_cell.angle_alpha   90.00
_cell.angle_beta   90.00
_cell.angle_gamma   90.00
#
_symmetry.space_group_name_H-M   'P 1'
#
loop_
_entity.id
_entity.type
_entity.pdbx_description
1 polymer ?
#
loop_
_entity_poly.entity_id
_entity_poly.type
_entity_poly.pdbx_seq_one_letter_code
_entity_poly.pdbx_strand_id
1 'polypeptide(L)'
;GSRTGDVNAAGDGTIREGMLVVTGVDLLSARSDQNRREHHTDEFEYDELIIRRGQPFHVVLHFSRPYESSDHVALELLIGNNPEVGKGTHVIIPVGKGSSGG
;
A
#
# COMPACT_ATOMS: atom_id res chain seq x y z
N GLY A 1 1.20 -0.74 38.77
CA GLY A 1 0.91 0.62 38.30
C GLY A 1 0.54 0.55 36.84
N SER A 2 -0.64 1.10 36.53
CA SER A 2 -1.27 1.24 35.21
C SER A 2 -0.43 2.02 34.18
N ARG A 3 -0.64 1.70 32.88
CA ARG A 3 -0.93 2.61 31.73
C ARG A 3 -0.35 2.01 30.43
N THR A 4 -1.05 1.14 29.71
CA THR A 4 -1.93 1.44 28.54
C THR A 4 -1.46 2.58 27.63
N GLY A 5 -1.34 2.24 26.35
CA GLY A 5 -1.21 3.14 25.22
C GLY A 5 -1.84 2.45 24.01
N ASP A 6 -3.17 2.50 23.97
CA ASP A 6 -4.01 1.94 22.92
C ASP A 6 -3.75 2.65 21.58
N VAL A 7 -3.50 1.89 20.52
CA VAL A 7 -3.67 2.38 19.14
C VAL A 7 -5.08 2.02 18.68
N ASN A 8 -5.82 3.07 18.37
CA ASN A 8 -7.27 3.06 18.21
C ASN A 8 -7.75 2.12 17.10
N ALA A 9 -8.74 1.31 17.46
CA ALA A 9 -9.61 0.57 16.58
C ALA A 9 -10.52 1.53 15.78
N ALA A 10 -10.48 1.40 14.46
CA ALA A 10 -11.53 1.90 13.57
C ALA A 10 -11.95 0.76 12.64
N GLY A 11 -13.16 0.23 12.86
CA GLY A 11 -13.77 -0.85 12.09
C GLY A 11 -13.72 -2.19 12.83
N ASP A 12 -14.89 -2.75 13.11
CA ASP A 12 -15.12 -4.05 13.77
C ASP A 12 -14.59 -5.24 12.93
N GLY A 13 -13.25 -5.35 12.87
CA GLY A 13 -12.51 -6.27 12.03
C GLY A 13 -12.25 -7.60 12.73
N THR A 14 -13.30 -8.43 12.85
CA THR A 14 -13.08 -9.84 13.21
C THR A 14 -12.34 -10.52 12.05
N ILE A 15 -11.02 -10.64 12.18
CA ILE A 15 -10.21 -11.48 11.30
C ILE A 15 -10.76 -12.91 11.44
N ARG A 16 -11.38 -13.41 10.37
CA ARG A 16 -11.96 -14.76 10.35
C ARG A 16 -10.91 -15.77 9.96
N GLU A 17 -11.06 -16.99 10.46
CA GLU A 17 -10.24 -18.12 10.03
C GLU A 17 -10.33 -18.29 8.49
N GLY A 18 -9.17 -18.38 7.82
CA GLY A 18 -9.06 -18.44 6.37
C GLY A 18 -8.96 -17.09 5.64
N MET A 19 -9.21 -15.96 6.32
CA MET A 19 -9.06 -14.62 5.72
C MET A 19 -7.59 -14.31 5.42
N LEU A 20 -7.30 -13.82 4.21
CA LEU A 20 -5.98 -13.30 3.89
C LEU A 20 -5.77 -11.99 4.64
N VAL A 21 -4.68 -11.90 5.40
CA VAL A 21 -4.33 -10.71 6.19
C VAL A 21 -3.00 -10.17 5.72
N VAL A 22 -2.90 -8.87 5.53
CA VAL A 22 -1.63 -8.19 5.29
C VAL A 22 -0.87 -8.12 6.62
N THR A 23 0.29 -8.74 6.68
CA THR A 23 1.17 -8.78 7.86
C THR A 23 2.31 -7.78 7.78
N GLY A 24 2.58 -7.23 6.59
CA GLY A 24 3.60 -6.22 6.38
C GLY A 24 3.53 -5.63 4.98
N VAL A 25 4.08 -4.42 4.83
CA VAL A 25 4.21 -3.71 3.57
C VAL A 25 5.61 -3.13 3.51
N ASP A 26 6.34 -3.44 2.45
CA ASP A 26 7.62 -2.81 2.13
C ASP A 26 7.47 -1.99 0.85
N LEU A 27 7.69 -0.69 0.98
CA LEU A 27 7.58 0.28 -0.11
C LEU A 27 8.88 0.41 -0.90
N LEU A 28 9.95 -0.29 -0.50
CA LEU A 28 11.29 -0.20 -1.08
C LEU A 28 11.71 1.27 -1.21
N SER A 29 11.56 2.02 -0.11
CA SER A 29 11.64 3.48 -0.07
C SER A 29 13.02 4.00 0.29
N ALA A 30 13.97 3.14 0.65
CA ALA A 30 15.30 3.61 1.00
C ALA A 30 15.94 4.29 -0.21
N ARG A 31 16.81 5.28 0.04
CA ARG A 31 17.51 6.02 -1.01
C ARG A 31 18.32 5.10 -1.94
N SER A 32 18.79 3.97 -1.41
CA SER A 32 19.52 2.93 -2.16
C SER A 32 18.61 1.96 -2.94
N ASP A 33 17.30 1.95 -2.68
CA ASP A 33 16.37 1.01 -3.30
C ASP A 33 16.01 1.42 -4.73
N GLN A 34 15.47 0.45 -5.47
CA GLN A 34 15.20 0.62 -6.89
C GLN A 34 14.17 1.72 -7.17
N ASN A 35 13.12 1.84 -6.35
CA ASN A 35 12.08 2.85 -6.57
C ASN A 35 12.66 4.27 -6.57
N ARG A 36 13.50 4.60 -5.58
CA ARG A 36 14.10 5.94 -5.46
C ARG A 36 15.10 6.21 -6.59
N ARG A 37 15.93 5.22 -6.94
CA ARG A 37 16.95 5.36 -7.99
C ARG A 37 16.34 5.46 -9.39
N GLU A 38 15.37 4.62 -9.73
CA GLU A 38 14.70 4.64 -11.04
C GLU A 38 13.86 5.90 -11.23
N HIS A 39 13.27 6.43 -10.16
CA HIS A 39 12.47 7.66 -10.23
C HIS A 39 13.31 8.94 -10.10
N HIS A 40 14.62 8.83 -9.92
CA HIS A 40 15.53 9.96 -9.72
C HIS A 40 15.07 10.86 -8.57
N THR A 41 14.85 10.23 -7.43
CA THR A 41 14.42 10.86 -6.18
C THR A 41 15.35 10.47 -5.02
N ASP A 42 16.37 9.65 -5.23
CA ASP A 42 17.34 9.20 -4.22
C ASP A 42 18.20 10.34 -3.62
N GLU A 43 18.23 11.52 -4.22
CA GLU A 43 18.90 12.70 -3.65
C GLU A 43 18.11 13.38 -2.52
N PHE A 44 16.80 13.17 -2.43
CA PHE A 44 16.00 13.72 -1.32
C PHE A 44 16.38 13.06 0.01
N GLU A 45 16.57 13.87 1.06
CA GLU A 45 17.01 13.40 2.37
C GLU A 45 15.93 12.66 3.19
N TYR A 46 14.70 12.62 2.68
CA TYR A 46 13.55 11.93 3.27
C TYR A 46 13.61 10.42 3.07
N ASP A 47 13.24 9.66 4.09
CA ASP A 47 13.20 8.18 4.09
C ASP A 47 11.87 7.62 3.53
N GLU A 48 10.89 8.50 3.32
CA GLU A 48 9.61 8.15 2.70
C GLU A 48 9.74 7.80 1.21
N LEU A 49 8.75 7.07 0.69
CA LEU A 49 8.67 6.77 -0.74
C LEU A 49 8.38 8.06 -1.51
N ILE A 50 9.35 8.51 -2.31
CA ILE A 50 9.20 9.63 -3.23
C ILE A 50 9.32 9.06 -4.65
N ILE A 51 8.25 9.18 -5.44
CA ILE A 51 8.17 8.68 -6.82
C ILE A 51 7.62 9.75 -7.75
N ARG A 52 7.79 9.55 -9.06
CA ARG A 52 7.29 10.41 -10.13
C ARG A 52 6.14 9.71 -10.85
N ARG A 53 5.13 10.50 -11.22
CA ARG A 53 3.96 10.01 -11.97
C ARG A 53 4.36 9.44 -13.34
N GLY A 54 3.57 8.48 -13.84
CA GLY A 54 3.74 7.92 -15.18
C GLY A 54 4.85 6.89 -15.30
N GLN A 55 5.50 6.52 -14.19
CA GLN A 55 6.53 5.49 -14.13
C GLN A 55 6.13 4.42 -13.11
N PRO A 56 6.24 3.11 -13.44
CA PRO A 56 5.99 2.04 -12.48
C PRO A 56 6.93 2.08 -11.27
N PHE A 57 6.49 1.52 -10.15
CA PHE A 57 7.30 1.31 -8.95
C PHE A 57 6.88 0.00 -8.28
N HIS A 58 7.70 -0.51 -7.37
CA HIS A 58 7.53 -1.82 -6.75
C HIS A 58 7.05 -1.68 -5.30
N VAL A 59 6.15 -2.56 -4.87
CA VAL A 59 5.73 -2.70 -3.47
C VAL A 59 5.69 -4.18 -3.15
N VAL A 60 6.17 -4.55 -1.96
CA VAL A 60 6.11 -5.92 -1.45
C VAL A 60 5.06 -6.00 -0.37
N LEU A 61 4.09 -6.90 -0.56
CA LEU A 61 3.06 -7.20 0.43
C LEU A 61 3.40 -8.54 1.09
N HIS A 62 3.45 -8.54 2.42
CA HIS A 62 3.56 -9.77 3.21
C HIS A 62 2.17 -10.16 3.67
N PHE A 63 1.84 -11.43 3.50
CA PHE A 63 0.54 -11.99 3.88
C PHE A 63 0.67 -13.05 4.97
N SER A 64 -0.41 -13.30 5.70
CA SER A 64 -0.51 -14.33 6.74
C SER A 64 -0.42 -15.76 6.20
N ARG A 65 -0.70 -15.95 4.90
CA ARG A 65 -0.58 -17.20 4.15
C ARG A 65 -0.23 -16.89 2.69
N PRO A 66 0.18 -17.88 1.87
CA PRO A 66 0.34 -17.68 0.44
C PRO A 66 -0.91 -17.08 -0.22
N TYR A 67 -0.70 -16.16 -1.16
CA TYR A 67 -1.75 -15.57 -1.99
C TYR A 67 -2.30 -16.64 -2.96
N GLU A 68 -3.62 -16.73 -3.04
CA GLU A 68 -4.35 -17.64 -3.93
C GLU A 68 -5.18 -16.85 -4.95
N SER A 69 -5.53 -17.45 -6.08
CA SER A 69 -6.33 -16.79 -7.13
C SER A 69 -7.76 -16.42 -6.69
N SER A 70 -8.24 -17.00 -5.59
CA SER A 70 -9.51 -16.68 -4.94
C SER A 70 -9.42 -15.39 -4.10
N ASP A 71 -8.21 -14.95 -3.75
CA ASP A 71 -7.99 -13.77 -2.93
C ASP A 71 -8.13 -12.48 -3.75
N HIS A 72 -8.83 -11.52 -3.15
CA HIS A 72 -9.06 -10.21 -3.74
C HIS A 72 -8.30 -9.17 -2.92
N VAL A 73 -7.29 -8.57 -3.53
CA VAL A 73 -6.48 -7.51 -2.91
C VAL A 73 -6.55 -6.29 -3.82
N ALA A 74 -6.69 -5.11 -3.21
CA ALA A 74 -6.58 -3.84 -3.89
C ALA A 74 -5.61 -2.94 -3.12
N LEU A 75 -4.81 -2.16 -3.85
CA LEU A 75 -4.07 -1.03 -3.30
C LEU A 75 -4.94 0.21 -3.44
N GLU A 76 -5.16 0.92 -2.35
CA GLU A 76 -5.92 2.18 -2.34
C GLU A 76 -4.97 3.34 -2.06
N LEU A 77 -4.96 4.33 -2.95
CA LEU A 77 -4.23 5.59 -2.77
C LEU A 77 -5.25 6.68 -2.45
N LEU A 78 -5.11 7.27 -1.25
CA LEU A 78 -6.04 8.26 -0.71
C LEU A 78 -5.29 9.56 -0.46
N ILE A 79 -5.89 10.70 -0.81
CA ILE A 79 -5.35 12.02 -0.47
C ILE A 79 -6.44 13.00 -0.03
N GLY A 80 -6.15 13.73 1.05
CA GLY A 80 -7.06 14.71 1.64
C GLY A 80 -8.11 14.10 2.58
N ASN A 81 -8.91 14.96 3.22
CA ASN A 81 -9.88 14.56 4.24
C ASN A 81 -11.16 13.95 3.65
N ASN A 82 -11.43 14.17 2.36
CA ASN A 82 -12.59 13.63 1.65
C ASN A 82 -12.15 13.07 0.28
N PRO A 83 -11.46 11.92 0.25
CA PRO A 83 -10.98 11.30 -0.98
C PRO A 83 -12.18 10.81 -1.81
N GLU A 84 -12.13 11.04 -3.12
CA GLU A 84 -13.23 10.75 -4.05
C GLU A 84 -12.70 10.18 -5.37
N VAL A 85 -13.28 9.06 -5.83
CA VAL A 85 -12.87 8.39 -7.08
C VAL A 85 -13.04 9.30 -8.29
N GLY A 86 -14.20 9.97 -8.39
CA GLY A 86 -14.51 10.88 -9.51
C GLY A 86 -13.60 12.11 -9.61
N LYS A 87 -12.78 12.39 -8.59
CA LYS A 87 -11.82 13.49 -8.55
C LYS A 87 -10.36 13.04 -8.59
N GLY A 88 -10.11 11.74 -8.66
CA GLY A 88 -8.76 11.17 -8.62
C GLY A 88 -8.05 11.31 -7.28
N THR A 89 -8.77 11.64 -6.19
CA THR A 89 -8.21 11.69 -4.83
C THR A 89 -8.41 10.39 -4.04
N HIS A 90 -9.17 9.45 -4.62
CA HIS A 90 -9.23 8.04 -4.23
C HIS A 90 -8.94 7.20 -5.48
N VAL A 91 -7.82 6.49 -5.50
CA VAL A 91 -7.45 5.59 -6.60
C VAL A 91 -7.43 4.16 -6.08
N ILE A 92 -8.17 3.26 -6.74
CA ILE A 92 -8.26 1.85 -6.38
C ILE A 92 -7.58 1.02 -7.46
N ILE A 93 -6.55 0.25 -7.08
CA ILE A 93 -5.73 -0.55 -7.98
C ILE A 93 -5.89 -2.03 -7.60
N PRO A 94 -6.70 -2.81 -8.33
CA PRO A 94 -6.81 -4.25 -8.08
C PRO A 94 -5.49 -4.97 -8.36
N VAL A 95 -5.06 -5.83 -7.44
CA VAL A 95 -3.88 -6.69 -7.59
C VAL A 95 -4.29 -8.01 -8.25
N GLY A 96 -3.49 -8.51 -9.20
CA GLY A 96 -3.72 -9.82 -9.84
C GLY A 96 -4.73 -9.83 -11.01
N LYS A 97 -5.52 -8.77 -11.20
CA LYS A 97 -6.27 -8.54 -12.44
C LYS A 97 -5.53 -7.50 -13.26
N GLY A 98 -4.76 -7.95 -14.26
CA GLY A 98 -4.14 -7.05 -15.21
C GLY A 98 -5.20 -6.20 -15.90
N SER A 99 -5.22 -4.89 -15.66
CA SER A 99 -6.00 -3.97 -16.48
C SER A 99 -5.28 -3.82 -17.83
N SER A 100 -5.67 -4.62 -18.82
CA SER A 100 -5.49 -4.24 -20.21
C SER A 100 -6.43 -3.05 -20.49
N GLY A 101 -5.94 -1.83 -20.37
CA GLY A 101 -6.70 -0.63 -20.69
C GLY A 101 -5.76 0.54 -20.91
N GLY A 102 -5.44 0.78 -22.17
CA GLY A 102 -4.78 2.01 -22.64
C GLY A 102 -5.76 3.16 -22.81
#